data_AF-A0A220MB26-F1
#
_entry.id   AF-A0A220MB26-F1
#
_cell.length_a   1.000
_cell.length_b   1.000
_cell.length_c   1.000
_cell.angle_alpha   90.00
_cell.angle_beta   90.00
_cell.angle_gamma   90.00
#
_symmetry.space_group_name_H-M   'P 1'
#
loop_
_entity.id
_entity.type
_entity.pdbx_description
1 polymer ?
#
loop_
_entity_poly.entity_id
_entity_poly.type
_entity_poly.pdbx_seq_one_letter_code
_entity_poly.pdbx_strand_id
1 'polypeptide(L)' 'MDIQAERIQVKKGLYLTGIATLVILSVFIYQAVTGMELDTGEILSVPIALSAFLKLVNDHRKLSLT' A
#
# COMPACT_ATOMS: atom_id res chain seq x y z
N MET A 1 -10.40 -18.81 15.25
CA MET A 1 -10.13 -18.20 13.94
C MET A 1 -9.21 -19.13 13.17
N ASP A 2 -9.51 -19.37 11.90
CA ASP A 2 -8.67 -20.21 11.04
C ASP A 2 -7.41 -19.42 10.66
N ILE A 3 -6.27 -19.82 11.23
CA ILE A 3 -4.97 -19.17 11.04
C ILE A 3 -4.53 -19.22 9.57
N GLN A 4 -4.94 -20.23 8.79
CA GLN A 4 -4.63 -20.33 7.36
C GLN A 4 -5.46 -19.32 6.55
N ALA A 5 -6.75 -19.18 6.87
CA ALA A 5 -7.60 -18.18 6.23
C ALA A 5 -7.09 -16.74 6.46
N GLU A 6 -6.64 -16.44 7.68
CA GLU A 6 -6.04 -15.15 8.04
C GLU A 6 -4.74 -14.87 7.28
N ARG A 7 -3.85 -15.86 7.17
CA ARG A 7 -2.60 -15.75 6.37
C ARG A 7 -2.88 -15.47 4.89
N ILE A 8 -3.89 -16.13 4.31
CA ILE A 8 -4.27 -15.91 2.89
C ILE A 8 -4.83 -14.51 2.69
N GLN A 9 -5.68 -14.04 3.60
CA GLN A 9 -6.27 -12.70 3.52
C GLN A 9 -5.22 -11.60 3.64
N VAL A 10 -4.28 -11.72 4.58
CA VAL A 10 -3.17 -10.76 4.74
C VAL A 10 -2.28 -10.75 3.50
N LYS A 11 -1.94 -11.92 2.92
CA LYS A 11 -1.17 -11.98 1.66
C LYS A 11 -1.90 -11.27 0.51
N LYS A 12 -3.19 -11.52 0.31
CA LYS A 12 -3.99 -10.84 -0.73
C LYS A 12 -4.02 -9.34 -0.52
N GLY A 13 -4.22 -8.90 0.73
CA GLY A 13 -4.17 -7.48 1.10
C GLY A 13 -2.81 -6.86 0.80
N LEU A 14 -1.71 -7.56 1.11
CA LEU A 14 -0.34 -7.10 0.87
C LEU A 14 -0.07 -6.87 -0.62
N TYR A 15 -0.46 -7.81 -1.49
CA TYR A 15 -0.31 -7.66 -2.94
C TYR A 15 -1.14 -6.49 -3.46
N LEU A 16 -2.41 -6.40 -3.06
CA LEU A 16 -3.31 -5.34 -3.54
C LEU A 16 -2.83 -3.95 -3.11
N THR A 17 -2.47 -3.78 -1.83
CA THR A 17 -1.97 -2.50 -1.31
C THR A 17 -0.58 -2.15 -1.82
N GLY A 18 0.28 -3.13 -2.07
CA GLY A 18 1.58 -2.92 -2.71
C GLY A 18 1.42 -2.40 -4.15
N ILE A 19 0.55 -3.03 -4.95
CA ILE A 19 0.24 -2.57 -6.31
C ILE A 19 -0.35 -1.15 -6.28
N ALA A 20 -1.32 -0.89 -5.41
CA ALA A 20 -1.93 0.43 -5.26
C ALA A 20 -0.88 1.51 -4.91
N THR A 21 0.03 1.20 -3.98
CA THR A 21 1.11 2.11 -3.58
C THR A 21 2.05 2.41 -4.75
N LEU A 22 2.43 1.40 -5.54
CA LEU A 22 3.27 1.58 -6.72
C LEU A 22 2.60 2.44 -7.80
N VAL A 23 1.31 2.22 -8.06
CA VAL A 23 0.55 3.01 -9.04
C VAL A 23 0.45 4.46 -8.59
N ILE A 24 0.05 4.70 -7.35
CA ILE A 24 -0.07 6.06 -6.78
C ILE A 24 1.27 6.79 -6.82
N LEU A 25 2.35 6.12 -6.43
CA LEU A 25 3.69 6.70 -6.46
C LEU A 25 4.14 7.02 -7.89
N SER A 26 3.84 6.13 -8.85
CA SER A 26 4.21 6.33 -10.27
C SER A 26 3.46 7.52 -10.87
N VAL A 27 2.17 7.66 -10.57
CA VAL A 27 1.36 8.82 -10.97
C VAL A 27 1.90 10.10 -10.34
N PHE A 28 2.19 10.07 -9.04
CA PHE A 28 2.76 11.22 -8.33
C PHE A 28 4.10 11.68 -8.94
N ILE A 29 5.02 10.76 -9.23
CA ILE A 29 6.30 11.06 -9.87
C ILE A 29 6.08 11.63 -11.28
N TYR A 30 5.20 11.02 -12.07
CA TYR A 30 4.89 11.50 -13.42
C TYR A 30 4.39 12.94 -13.38
N GLN A 31 3.40 13.23 -12.52
CA GLN A 31 2.84 14.57 -12.38
C GLN A 31 3.89 15.59 -11.95
N ALA A 32 4.72 15.25 -10.96
CA ALA A 32 5.83 16.08 -10.51
C ALA A 32 6.85 16.39 -11.62
N VAL A 33 7.19 15.41 -12.46
CA VAL A 33 8.14 15.60 -13.57
C VAL A 33 7.55 16.44 -14.71
N THR A 34 6.25 16.28 -14.99
CA THR A 34 5.55 17.06 -16.03
C THR A 34 5.15 18.48 -15.59
N GLY A 35 5.35 18.83 -14.31
CA GLY A 35 4.97 20.14 -13.77
C GLY A 35 3.45 20.34 -13.65
N MET A 36 2.68 19.26 -13.54
CA MET A 36 1.25 19.34 -13.25
C MET A 36 1.03 19.73 -11.78
N GLU A 37 0.04 20.57 -11.51
CA GLU A 37 -0.37 20.85 -10.13
C GLU A 37 -0.97 19.59 -9.52
N LEU A 38 -0.32 19.10 -8.47
CA LEU A 38 -0.81 17.99 -7.66
C LEU A 38 -1.90 18.51 -6.74
N ASP A 39 -3.11 17.95 -6.86
CA ASP A 39 -4.19 18.30 -5.94
C ASP A 39 -3.90 17.77 -4.52
N THR A 40 -4.48 18.44 -3.52
CA THR A 40 -4.32 18.05 -2.11
C THR A 40 -4.77 16.60 -1.87
N GLY A 41 -5.79 16.13 -2.59
CA GLY A 41 -6.24 14.74 -2.52
C GLY A 41 -5.21 13.72 -3.02
N GLU A 42 -4.48 14.05 -4.08
CA GLU A 42 -3.44 13.18 -4.66
C GLU A 42 -2.21 13.14 -3.76
N ILE A 43 -1.82 14.27 -3.17
CA ILE A 43 -0.72 14.34 -2.21
C ILE A 43 -1.02 13.46 -0.98
N LEU A 44 -2.25 13.50 -0.47
CA LEU A 44 -2.66 12.68 0.68
C LEU A 44 -2.80 11.19 0.34
N SER A 45 -3.04 10.85 -0.92
CA SER A 45 -3.18 9.45 -1.35
C SER A 45 -1.87 8.65 -1.19
N VAL A 46 -0.72 9.29 -1.37
CA VAL A 46 0.62 8.68 -1.23
C VAL A 46 0.89 8.18 0.20
N PRO A 47 0.83 9.01 1.26
CA PRO A 47 1.07 8.56 2.63
C PRO A 47 -0.01 7.59 3.13
N ILE A 48 -1.26 7.72 2.67
CA ILE A 48 -2.33 6.78 3.04
C ILE A 48 -2.05 5.38 2.48
N ALA A 49 -1.77 5.28 1.18
CA ALA A 49 -1.47 4.00 0.53
C ALA A 49 -0.21 3.36 1.12
N LEU A 50 0.84 4.15 1.33
CA LEU A 50 2.08 3.68 1.95
C LEU A 50 1.85 3.19 3.39
N SER A 51 1.05 3.90 4.19
CA SER A 51 0.73 3.50 5.57
C SER A 51 -0.08 2.20 5.61
N ALA A 52 -1.04 2.04 4.72
CA ALA A 52 -1.83 0.82 4.59
C ALA A 52 -0.95 -0.39 4.20
N PHE A 53 -0.03 -0.19 3.26
CA PHE A 53 0.94 -1.20 2.86
C PHE A 53 1.87 -1.58 4.01
N LEU A 54 2.49 -0.61 4.68
CA LEU A 54 3.40 -0.85 5.81
C LEU A 54 2.72 -1.58 6.97
N LYS A 55 1.46 -1.26 7.26
CA LYS A 55 0.66 -1.98 8.26
C LYS A 55 0.52 -3.46 7.88
N LEU A 56 0.15 -3.75 6.64
CA LEU A 56 0.00 -5.13 6.15
C LEU A 56 1.34 -5.88 6.10
N VAL A 57 2.45 -5.21 5.78
CA VAL A 57 3.80 -5.79 5.89
C VAL A 57 4.09 -6.20 7.33
N ASN A 58 3.77 -5.36 8.31
CA ASN A 58 3.96 -5.66 9.73
C ASN A 58 3.09 -6.84 10.18
N ASP A 59 1.82 -6.87 9.77
CA ASP A 59 0.89 -7.95 10.11
C ASP A 59 1.32 -9.28 9.48
N HIS A 60 1.78 -9.26 8.22
CA HIS A 60 2.38 -10.42 7.56
C HIS A 60 3.64 -10.91 8.30
N ARG A 61 4.51 -10.00 8.74
CA ARG A 61 5.73 -10.35 9.49
C ARG A 61 5.39 -11.00 10.84
N LYS A 62 4.40 -10.48 11.57
CA LYS A 62 3.93 -11.08 12.83
C LYS A 62 3.41 -12.50 12.62
N LEU A 63 2.57 -12.69 11.60
CA LEU A 63 2.03 -14.00 11.24
C LEU A 63 3.10 -14.98 10.75
N SER A 64 4.21 -14.49 10.18
CA SER A 64 5.33 -15.34 9.76
C SER A 64 6.21 -15.82 10.92
N LEU A 65 6.22 -15.08 12.04
CA LEU A 65 7.02 -15.39 13.24
C LEU A 65 6.26 -16.26 14.26
N THR A 66 4.97 -16.49 14.03
CA THR A 66 4.08 -17.35 14.82
C THR A 66 3.83 -18.65 14.06
#